data_AF-W1XQX7-F1
#
_entry.id   AF-W1XQX7-F1
#
_cell.length_a   1.000
_cell.length_b   1.000
_cell.length_c   1.000
_cell.angle_alpha   90.00
_cell.angle_beta   90.00
_cell.angle_gamma   90.00
#
_symmetry.space_group_name_H-M   'P 1'
#
loop_
_entity.id
_entity.type
_entity.pdbx_description
1 polymer ?
#
loop_
_entity_poly.entity_id
_entity_poly.type
_entity_poly.pdbx_seq_one_letter_code
_entity_poly.pdbx_strand_id
1 'polypeptide(L)'
;ADTVGKVLYASGAESQLQLKLRAERLHINSERLQVIADTDLDHILEQADAMTPSLLVIDSIQTMYTGDIDAAPGSVSQVRECTS
;
A
#
# COMPACT_ATOMS: atom_id res chain seq x y z
N ALA A 1 -8.66 -11.10 3.59
CA ALA A 1 -9.07 -10.33 4.78
C ALA A 1 -9.92 -11.17 5.73
N ASP A 2 -11.02 -11.75 5.28
CA ASP A 2 -11.99 -12.38 6.21
C ASP A 2 -11.44 -13.56 7.01
N THR A 3 -10.42 -14.26 6.51
CA THR A 3 -9.73 -15.37 7.18
C THR A 3 -8.47 -14.98 7.96
N VAL A 4 -7.82 -13.87 7.61
CA VAL A 4 -6.52 -13.45 8.16
C VAL A 4 -6.63 -12.26 9.14
N GLY A 5 -7.71 -11.49 9.08
CA GLY A 5 -7.93 -10.28 9.87
C GLY A 5 -7.95 -9.01 9.00
N LYS A 6 -7.72 -7.85 9.62
CA LYS A 6 -7.68 -6.57 8.88
C LYS A 6 -6.51 -6.58 7.90
N VAL A 7 -6.74 -6.11 6.69
CA VAL A 7 -5.73 -5.99 5.62
C VAL A 7 -5.63 -4.53 5.23
N LEU A 8 -4.40 -4.02 5.13
CA LEU A 8 -4.11 -2.74 4.49
C LEU A 8 -3.55 -3.01 3.08
N TYR A 9 -4.20 -2.48 2.06
CA TYR A 9 -3.71 -2.46 0.70
C TYR A 9 -3.27 -1.06 0.33
N ALA A 10 -1.97 -0.84 0.20
CA ALA A 10 -1.40 0.42 -0.24
C ALA A 10 -1.08 0.37 -1.72
N SER A 11 -1.55 1.35 -2.49
CA SER A 11 -1.22 1.48 -3.89
C SER A 11 -0.65 2.85 -4.23
N GLY A 12 0.48 2.86 -4.95
CA GLY A 12 1.03 4.08 -5.53
C GLY A 12 0.69 4.25 -7.02
N ALA A 13 0.05 3.25 -7.65
CA ALA A 13 -0.27 3.26 -9.08
C ALA A 13 -1.72 3.67 -9.37
N GLU A 14 -2.67 3.23 -8.55
CA GLU A 14 -4.10 3.46 -8.76
C GLU A 14 -4.70 4.30 -7.63
N SER A 15 -5.63 5.19 -8.00
CA SER A 15 -6.44 5.93 -7.02
C SER A 15 -7.43 5.00 -6.29
N GLN A 16 -7.87 5.43 -5.11
CA GLN A 16 -8.90 4.71 -4.33
C GLN A 16 -10.17 4.44 -5.15
N LEU A 17 -10.60 5.37 -6.01
CA LEU A 17 -11.77 5.20 -6.86
C LEU A 17 -11.56 4.08 -7.90
N GLN A 18 -10.39 4.04 -8.54
CA GLN A 18 -10.06 2.98 -9.50
C GLN A 18 -10.04 1.60 -8.84
N LEU A 19 -9.41 1.51 -7.66
CA LEU A 19 -9.38 0.28 -6.86
C LEU A 19 -10.78 -0.16 -6.43
N LYS A 20 -11.64 0.78 -6.00
CA LYS A 20 -13.03 0.50 -5.65
C LYS A 20 -13.81 -0.09 -6.81
N LEU A 21 -13.73 0.51 -8.00
CA LEU A 21 -14.41 0.00 -9.20
C LEU A 21 -13.93 -1.41 -9.57
N ARG A 22 -12.63 -1.71 -9.37
CA ARG A 22 -12.10 -3.08 -9.55
C ARG A 22 -12.63 -4.04 -8.50
N ALA A 23 -12.66 -3.65 -7.23
CA ALA A 23 -13.20 -4.46 -6.14
C ALA A 23 -14.68 -4.82 -6.39
N GLU A 24 -15.50 -3.85 -6.82
CA GLU A 24 -16.90 -4.07 -7.19
C GLU A 24 -17.04 -5.09 -8.33
N ARG A 25 -16.25 -4.96 -9.39
CA ARG A 25 -16.25 -5.91 -10.52
C ARG A 25 -15.83 -7.33 -10.11
N LEU A 26 -14.95 -7.45 -9.12
CA LEU A 26 -14.49 -8.72 -8.57
C LEU A 26 -15.38 -9.24 -7.43
N HIS A 27 -16.45 -8.53 -7.09
CA HIS A 27 -17.36 -8.84 -5.97
C HIS A 27 -16.64 -8.93 -4.62
N ILE A 28 -15.59 -8.12 -4.43
CA ILE A 28 -14.85 -8.02 -3.18
C ILE A 28 -15.59 -7.04 -2.25
N ASN A 29 -16.29 -7.57 -1.25
CA ASN A 29 -17.09 -6.80 -0.30
C ASN A 29 -16.68 -7.11 1.15
N SER A 30 -15.42 -6.80 1.51
CA SER A 30 -14.91 -7.02 2.87
C SER A 30 -14.66 -5.70 3.58
N GLU A 31 -15.34 -5.48 4.70
CA GLU A 31 -15.08 -4.33 5.59
C GLU A 31 -13.68 -4.37 6.24
N ARG A 32 -13.04 -5.55 6.20
CA ARG A 32 -11.70 -5.78 6.72
C ARG A 32 -10.60 -5.45 5.72
N LEU A 33 -10.94 -5.12 4.46
CA LEU A 33 -10.00 -4.62 3.47
C LEU A 33 -10.01 -3.10 3.48
N GLN A 34 -8.95 -2.50 4.00
CA GLN A 34 -8.71 -1.06 3.96
C GLN A 34 -7.74 -0.75 2.83
N VAL A 35 -7.97 0.36 2.13
CA VAL A 35 -7.17 0.76 0.96
C VAL A 35 -6.63 2.17 1.18
N ILE A 36 -5.33 2.36 0.93
CA ILE A 36 -4.69 3.67 0.86
C ILE A 36 -4.07 3.84 -0.52
N ALA A 37 -4.25 5.01 -1.12
CA ALA A 37 -3.62 5.37 -2.40
C ALA A 37 -2.57 6.43 -2.11
N ASP A 38 -1.33 6.00 -1.92
CA ASP A 38 -0.20 6.82 -1.49
C ASP A 38 1.11 6.22 -2.00
N THR A 39 2.11 7.06 -2.15
CA THR A 39 3.47 6.71 -2.61
C THR A 39 4.53 6.90 -1.52
N ASP A 40 4.18 7.61 -0.45
CA ASP A 40 5.07 7.81 0.70
C ASP A 40 5.05 6.57 1.60
N LEU A 41 6.15 5.80 1.59
CA LEU A 41 6.24 4.57 2.36
C LEU A 41 6.21 4.83 3.86
N ASP A 42 6.84 5.92 4.31
CA ASP A 42 6.94 6.26 5.73
C ASP A 42 5.54 6.53 6.28
N HIS A 43 4.73 7.30 5.54
CA HIS A 43 3.32 7.52 5.90
C HIS A 43 2.48 6.23 5.87
N ILE A 44 2.67 5.35 4.88
CA ILE A 44 1.96 4.06 4.82
C ILE A 44 2.30 3.19 6.04
N LEU A 45 3.57 3.15 6.45
CA LEU A 45 4.01 2.39 7.61
C LEU A 45 3.45 2.97 8.91
N GLU A 46 3.38 4.29 9.07
CA GLU A 46 2.72 4.93 10.21
C GLU A 46 1.23 4.53 10.31
N GLN A 47 0.51 4.49 9.18
CA GLN A 47 -0.89 4.05 9.16
C GLN A 47 -1.01 2.54 9.46
N ALA A 48 -0.07 1.73 8.98
CA ALA A 48 -0.02 0.30 9.27
C ALA A 48 0.20 0.07 10.77
N ASP A 49 1.14 0.77 11.40
CA ASP A 49 1.41 0.67 12.83
C ASP A 49 0.20 1.09 13.67
N ALA A 50 -0.49 2.17 13.30
CA ALA A 50 -1.69 2.62 14.00
C ALA A 50 -2.86 1.63 13.86
N MET A 51 -3.01 0.99 12.70
CA MET A 51 -4.10 0.04 12.44
C MET A 51 -3.80 -1.38 12.93
N THR A 52 -2.53 -1.76 13.04
CA THR A 52 -2.06 -3.12 13.34
C THR A 52 -2.72 -4.19 12.44
N PRO A 53 -2.64 -4.08 11.09
CA PRO A 53 -3.25 -5.06 10.20
C PRO A 53 -2.55 -6.41 10.31
N SER A 54 -3.30 -7.48 10.06
CA SER A 54 -2.74 -8.83 9.94
C SER A 54 -1.93 -9.03 8.65
N LEU A 55 -2.15 -8.17 7.66
CA LEU A 55 -1.45 -8.18 6.37
C LEU A 55 -1.38 -6.77 5.80
N LEU A 56 -0.19 -6.34 5.41
CA LEU A 56 0.07 -5.16 4.60
C LEU A 56 0.45 -5.61 3.19
N VAL A 57 -0.18 -5.03 2.17
CA VAL A 57 0.12 -5.25 0.76
C VAL A 57 0.59 -3.93 0.14
N ILE A 58 1.70 -3.98 -0.60
CA ILE A 58 2.26 -2.84 -1.33
C ILE A 58 2.14 -3.09 -2.84
N ASP A 59 1.42 -2.22 -3.55
CA ASP A 59 1.16 -2.31 -5.00
C ASP A 59 1.43 -0.97 -5.72
N SER A 60 2.65 -0.69 -6.18
CA SER A 60 3.81 -1.58 -6.19
C SER A 60 5.04 -0.88 -5.64
N ILE A 61 6.05 -1.68 -5.27
CA ILE A 61 7.28 -1.16 -4.66
C ILE A 61 8.00 -0.12 -5.53
N GLN A 62 7.88 -0.21 -6.86
CA GLN A 62 8.49 0.78 -7.78
C GLN A 62 7.83 2.16 -7.71
N THR A 63 6.62 2.25 -7.17
CA THR A 63 5.90 3.52 -6.99
C THR A 63 6.16 4.15 -5.63
N MET A 64 6.79 3.42 -4.72
CA MET A 64 7.05 3.87 -3.35
C MET A 64 8.34 4.70 -3.28
N TYR A 65 8.37 5.64 -2.36
CA TYR A 65 9.56 6.37 -1.96
C TYR A 65 9.66 6.45 -0.44
N THR A 66 10.88 6.54 0.07
CA THR A 66 11.19 6.93 1.45
C THR A 66 12.05 8.19 1.46
N GLY A 67 11.90 9.01 2.50
CA GLY A 67 12.70 10.20 2.74
C GLY A 67 14.16 9.94 3.14
N ASP A 68 14.53 8.68 3.43
CA ASP A 68 15.84 8.31 3.95
C ASP A 68 16.99 8.47 2.94
N ILE A 69 16.68 8.49 1.64
CA ILE A 69 17.67 8.68 0.58
C ILE A 69 17.19 9.68 -0.49
N ASP A 70 18.13 10.49 -0.99
CA ASP A 70 17.89 11.41 -2.12
C ASP A 70 18.04 10.65 -3.45
N ALA A 71 16.99 9.91 -3.80
CA ALA A 71 16.88 9.20 -5.06
C ALA A 71 15.44 9.20 -5.57
N ALA A 72 15.27 9.22 -6.89
CA ALA A 72 13.94 9.24 -7.50
C ALA A 72 13.16 7.93 -7.22
N PRO A 73 11.83 8.01 -7.00
CA PRO A 73 10.97 6.84 -6.87
C PRO A 73 11.13 5.90 -8.08
N GLY A 74 11.15 4.59 -7.82
CA GLY A 74 11.36 3.56 -8.85
C GLY A 74 12.80 3.35 -9.32
N SER A 75 13.76 4.17 -8.87
CA SER A 75 15.19 3.87 -9.06
C SER A 75 15.59 2.61 -8.28
N VAL A 76 16.66 1.95 -8.72
CA VAL A 76 17.18 0.74 -8.02
C VAL A 76 17.55 1.06 -6.57
N SER A 77 18.06 2.25 -6.29
CA SER A 77 18.38 2.68 -4.93
C SER A 77 17.13 2.85 -4.07
N GLN A 78 16.10 3.58 -4.56
CA GLN A 78 14.82 3.71 -3.83
C GLN A 78 14.15 2.36 -3.59
N VAL A 79 14.07 1.49 -4.60
CA VAL A 79 13.46 0.17 -4.44
C VAL A 79 14.20 -0.66 -3.39
N ARG A 80 15.54 -0.61 -3.36
CA ARG A 80 16.32 -1.33 -2.35
C ARG A 80 16.07 -0.77 -0.97
N GLU A 81 16.08 0.54 -0.81
CA GLU A 81 15.87 1.19 0.49
C GLU A 81 14.46 0.96 1.03
N CYS A 82 13.42 1.10 0.20
CA CYS A 82 12.04 0.78 0.59
C CYS A 82 11.82 -0.69 0.99
N THR A 83 12.79 -1.57 0.78
CA THR A 83 12.72 -3.01 1.12
C THR A 83 13.80 -3.45 2.10
N SER A 84 14.56 -2.51 2.67
CA SER A 84 15.59 -2.77 3.68
C SER A 84 14.97 -3.14 5.03
#